data_AF-A0A3B0Y0D3-F1
#
_entry.id   AF-A0A3B0Y0D3-F1
#
_cell.length_a   1.000
_cell.length_b   1.000
_cell.length_c   1.000
_cell.angle_alpha   90.00
_cell.angle_beta   90.00
_cell.angle_gamma   90.00
#
_symmetry.space_group_name_H-M   'P 1'
#
loop_
_entity.id
_entity.type
_entity.pdbx_description
1 polymer ?
#
loop_
_entity_poly.entity_id
_entity_poly.type
_entity_poly.pdbx_seq_one_letter_code
_entity_poly.pdbx_strand_id
1 'polypeptide(L)'
;MKVYLSIVLLYLIMSNGLHAAESSERDYEFICNAFKGSKQPSGLSSLTRQEKLNRINEIIWDNIKTQEAKDILSVVAQASPDEKYKLFKQAVEIATGKKWDCPAIRDY
;
A
#
# COMPACT_ATOMS: atom_id res chain seq x y z
N MET A 1 -0.26 -27.00 -36.77
CA MET A 1 -1.35 -26.34 -36.00
C MET A 1 -1.15 -26.35 -34.47
N LYS A 2 -0.28 -27.19 -33.87
CA LYS A 2 -0.03 -27.21 -32.42
C LYS A 2 0.80 -26.03 -31.88
N VAL A 3 1.68 -25.43 -32.70
CA VAL A 3 2.60 -24.35 -32.27
C VAL A 3 1.90 -23.03 -32.00
N TYR A 4 0.84 -22.71 -32.75
CA TYR A 4 0.11 -21.44 -32.60
C TYR A 4 -0.74 -21.40 -31.31
N LEU A 5 -1.26 -22.54 -30.86
CA LEU A 5 -2.06 -22.63 -29.64
C LEU A 5 -1.24 -22.32 -28.39
N SER A 6 0.04 -22.74 -28.37
CA SER A 6 0.96 -22.49 -27.26
C SER A 6 1.37 -21.02 -27.12
N ILE A 7 1.46 -20.28 -28.23
CA ILE A 7 1.84 -18.85 -28.23
C ILE A 7 0.70 -17.98 -27.69
N VAL A 8 -0.55 -18.31 -28.03
CA VAL A 8 -1.73 -17.56 -27.53
C VAL A 8 -1.93 -17.78 -26.02
N LEU A 9 -1.66 -18.99 -25.52
CA LEU A 9 -1.72 -19.28 -24.08
C LEU A 9 -0.68 -18.50 -23.27
N LEU A 10 0.54 -18.34 -23.79
CA LEU A 10 1.59 -17.54 -23.14
C LEU A 10 1.24 -16.05 -23.06
N TYR A 11 0.58 -15.49 -24.09
CA TYR A 11 0.12 -14.10 -24.09
C TYR A 11 -0.98 -13.83 -23.06
N LEU A 12 -1.89 -14.78 -22.83
CA LEU A 12 -3.00 -14.66 -21.88
C LEU A 12 -2.54 -14.67 -20.41
N ILE A 13 -1.41 -15.31 -20.10
CA ILE A 13 -0.90 -15.37 -18.72
C ILE A 13 -0.18 -14.07 -18.35
N MET A 14 0.51 -13.42 -19.29
CA MET A 14 1.25 -12.18 -19.02
C MET A 14 0.35 -10.94 -18.87
N SER A 15 -0.80 -10.90 -19.54
CA SER A 15 -1.70 -9.74 -19.47
C SER A 15 -2.47 -9.61 -18.15
N ASN A 16 -2.67 -10.71 -17.42
CA ASN A 16 -3.39 -10.70 -16.14
C ASN A 16 -2.52 -10.22 -14.95
N GLY A 17 -1.20 -10.42 -15.00
CA GLY A 17 -0.29 -10.01 -13.93
C GLY A 17 -0.08 -8.49 -13.85
N LEU A 18 -0.13 -7.80 -14.99
CA LEU A 18 0.13 -6.35 -15.04
C LEU A 18 -0.98 -5.52 -14.37
N HIS A 19 -2.23 -5.95 -14.47
CA HIS A 19 -3.37 -5.20 -13.93
C HIS A 19 -3.43 -5.25 -12.39
N ALA A 20 -3.02 -6.36 -11.80
CA ALA A 20 -2.96 -6.51 -10.35
C ALA A 20 -1.90 -5.56 -9.74
N ALA A 21 -0.70 -5.54 -10.32
CA ALA A 21 0.40 -4.69 -9.86
C ALA A 21 0.08 -3.18 -9.93
N GLU A 22 -0.63 -2.74 -10.96
CA GLU A 22 -1.01 -1.31 -11.10
C GLU A 22 -2.05 -0.89 -10.05
N SER A 23 -2.97 -1.79 -9.68
CA SER A 23 -3.95 -1.51 -8.63
C SER A 23 -3.33 -1.45 -7.23
N SER A 24 -2.35 -2.31 -6.93
CA SER A 24 -1.67 -2.30 -5.64
C SER A 24 -0.77 -1.07 -5.50
N GLU A 25 -0.09 -0.63 -6.56
CA GLU A 25 0.71 0.60 -6.59
C GLU A 25 -0.12 1.83 -6.19
N ARG A 26 -1.35 1.96 -6.72
CA ARG A 26 -2.29 3.04 -6.34
C ARG A 26 -2.70 2.99 -4.88
N ASP A 27 -2.93 1.80 -4.31
CA ASP A 27 -3.29 1.65 -2.90
C ASP A 27 -2.11 2.07 -1.99
N TYR A 28 -0.85 1.73 -2.35
CA TYR A 28 0.32 2.14 -1.59
C TYR A 28 0.59 3.65 -1.66
N GLU A 29 0.34 4.29 -2.80
CA GLU A 29 0.36 5.75 -2.94
C GLU A 29 -0.73 6.41 -2.08
N PHE A 30 -1.95 5.86 -2.09
CA PHE A 30 -3.04 6.35 -1.25
C PHE A 30 -2.69 6.31 0.23
N ILE A 31 -2.11 5.21 0.70
CA ILE A 31 -1.63 5.06 2.08
C ILE A 31 -0.62 6.16 2.42
N CYS A 32 0.39 6.37 1.58
CA CYS A 32 1.38 7.44 1.80
C CYS A 32 0.73 8.84 1.84
N ASN A 33 -0.24 9.08 0.96
CA ASN A 33 -0.96 10.34 0.89
C ASN A 33 -1.86 10.59 2.12
N ALA A 34 -2.47 9.55 2.70
CA ALA A 34 -3.25 9.66 3.93
C ALA A 34 -2.37 10.16 5.10
N PHE A 35 -1.16 9.60 5.23
CA PHE A 35 -0.18 10.08 6.22
C PHE A 35 0.28 11.50 5.93
N LYS A 36 0.52 11.85 4.66
CA LYS A 36 0.91 13.22 4.26
C LYS A 36 -0.17 14.25 4.59
N GLY A 37 -1.44 13.93 4.30
CA GLY A 37 -2.60 14.78 4.59
C GLY A 37 -2.79 15.01 6.09
N SER A 38 -2.47 14.02 6.92
CA SER A 38 -2.59 14.13 8.39
C SER A 38 -1.63 15.14 9.03
N LYS A 39 -0.56 15.54 8.32
CA LYS A 39 0.39 16.58 8.75
C LYS A 39 -0.12 17.99 8.43
N GLN A 40 -1.20 18.15 7.67
CA GLN A 40 -1.76 19.46 7.35
C GLN A 40 -2.59 20.02 8.52
N PRO A 41 -2.63 21.35 8.74
CA PRO A 41 -3.27 21.95 9.92
C PRO A 41 -4.82 21.83 10.01
N SER A 42 -5.49 21.19 9.06
CA SER A 42 -6.95 21.15 9.00
C SER A 42 -7.55 19.94 9.73
N GLY A 43 -8.54 20.21 10.59
CA GLY A 43 -9.46 19.23 11.19
C GLY A 43 -8.88 18.25 12.23
N LEU A 44 -7.59 17.92 12.13
CA LEU A 44 -6.90 16.96 13.00
C LEU A 44 -5.99 17.64 14.04
N SER A 45 -5.82 18.96 13.97
CA SER A 45 -4.89 19.72 14.83
C SER A 45 -5.22 19.62 16.33
N SER A 46 -6.49 19.40 16.69
CA SER A 46 -6.96 19.18 18.05
C SER A 46 -6.82 17.74 18.56
N LEU A 47 -6.51 16.77 17.69
CA LEU A 47 -6.42 15.37 18.04
C LEU A 47 -5.05 15.01 18.62
N THR A 48 -5.04 14.08 19.58
CA THR A 48 -3.83 13.42 20.06
C THR A 48 -3.15 12.63 18.95
N ARG A 49 -1.86 12.28 19.13
CA ARG A 49 -1.13 11.44 18.17
C ARG A 49 -1.84 10.11 17.91
N GLN A 50 -2.41 9.50 18.95
CA GLN A 50 -3.11 8.22 18.82
C GLN A 50 -4.43 8.37 18.05
N GLU A 51 -5.21 9.40 18.31
CA GLU A 51 -6.46 9.66 17.58
C GLU A 51 -6.20 9.98 16.10
N LYS A 52 -5.11 10.72 15.80
CA LYS A 52 -4.66 10.93 14.41
C LYS A 52 -4.33 9.62 13.72
N LEU A 53 -3.56 8.75 14.38
CA LEU A 53 -3.23 7.43 13.85
C LEU A 53 -4.47 6.58 13.60
N ASN A 54 -5.41 6.54 14.54
CA ASN A 54 -6.66 5.81 14.39
C ASN A 54 -7.45 6.35 13.19
N ARG A 55 -7.56 7.66 13.05
CA ARG A 55 -8.28 8.28 11.93
C ARG A 55 -7.61 8.03 10.57
N ILE A 56 -6.28 8.08 10.51
CA ILE A 56 -5.51 7.72 9.31
C ILE A 56 -5.79 6.26 8.95
N ASN A 57 -5.74 5.36 9.92
CA ASN A 57 -6.00 3.95 9.70
C ASN A 57 -7.43 3.71 9.21
N GLU A 58 -8.45 4.38 9.77
CA GLU A 58 -9.83 4.29 9.28
C GLU A 58 -9.92 4.71 7.80
N ILE A 59 -9.39 5.88 7.45
CA ILE A 59 -9.38 6.38 6.05
C ILE A 59 -8.70 5.36 5.13
N ILE A 60 -7.58 4.80 5.58
CA ILE A 60 -6.83 3.79 4.86
C ILE A 60 -7.67 2.52 4.63
N TRP A 61 -8.23 1.96 5.71
CA TRP A 61 -9.04 0.73 5.66
C TRP A 61 -10.29 0.87 4.78
N ASP A 62 -10.92 2.04 4.78
CA ASP A 62 -12.15 2.29 4.03
C ASP A 62 -11.90 2.45 2.52
N ASN A 63 -10.69 2.79 2.10
CA ASN A 63 -10.40 3.17 0.70
C ASN A 63 -9.50 2.18 -0.05
N ILE A 64 -8.79 1.29 0.65
CA ILE A 64 -7.99 0.26 0.00
C ILE A 64 -8.86 -0.80 -0.65
N LYS A 65 -8.53 -1.11 -1.91
CA LYS A 65 -9.32 -2.04 -2.72
C LYS A 65 -8.69 -3.43 -2.79
N THR A 66 -7.37 -3.52 -2.74
CA THR A 66 -6.65 -4.79 -2.87
C THR A 66 -6.57 -5.52 -1.54
N GLN A 67 -6.76 -6.85 -1.58
CA GLN A 67 -6.59 -7.69 -0.39
C GLN A 67 -5.12 -7.70 0.07
N GLU A 68 -4.18 -7.65 -0.87
CA GLU A 68 -2.75 -7.57 -0.58
C GLU A 68 -2.40 -6.37 0.31
N ALA A 69 -2.86 -5.16 -0.03
CA ALA A 69 -2.59 -3.98 0.79
C ALA A 69 -3.25 -4.05 2.17
N LYS A 70 -4.43 -4.68 2.28
CA LYS A 70 -5.09 -4.95 3.58
C LYS A 70 -4.28 -5.90 4.45
N ASP A 71 -3.76 -6.98 3.87
CA ASP A 71 -2.95 -7.97 4.58
C ASP A 71 -1.65 -7.33 5.07
N ILE A 72 -0.97 -6.55 4.22
CA ILE A 72 0.25 -5.81 4.60
C ILE A 72 -0.02 -4.85 5.76
N LEU A 73 -1.11 -4.09 5.72
CA LEU A 73 -1.48 -3.18 6.81
C LEU A 73 -1.80 -3.90 8.11
N SER A 74 -2.45 -5.06 8.05
CA SER A 74 -2.77 -5.84 9.25
C SER A 74 -1.52 -6.32 9.99
N VAL A 75 -0.47 -6.67 9.24
CA VAL A 75 0.83 -7.09 9.78
C VAL A 75 1.58 -5.88 10.35
N VAL A 76 1.61 -4.77 9.62
CA VAL A 76 2.33 -3.55 10.02
C VAL A 76 1.65 -2.86 11.21
N ALA A 77 0.33 -2.96 11.35
CA ALA A 77 -0.41 -2.37 12.48
C ALA A 77 0.09 -2.90 13.84
N GLN A 78 0.55 -4.15 13.89
CA GLN A 78 1.03 -4.84 15.10
C GLN A 78 2.51 -4.56 15.41
N ALA A 79 3.26 -3.97 14.47
CA ALA A 79 4.68 -3.70 14.65
C ALA A 79 4.94 -2.52 15.59
N SER A 80 6.15 -2.49 16.18
CA SER A 80 6.63 -1.35 16.95
C SER A 80 6.76 -0.10 16.07
N PRO A 81 6.63 1.13 16.62
CA PRO A 81 6.72 2.36 15.82
C PRO A 81 7.98 2.44 14.94
N ASP A 82 9.12 2.01 15.49
CA ASP A 82 10.42 2.06 14.80
C ASP A 82 10.51 1.06 13.64
N GLU A 83 9.72 -0.01 13.69
CA GLU A 83 9.73 -1.07 12.67
C GLU A 83 8.67 -0.87 11.59
N LYS A 84 7.62 -0.08 11.85
CA LYS A 84 6.48 0.10 10.94
C LYS A 84 6.91 0.51 9.54
N TYR A 85 7.74 1.56 9.42
CA TYR A 85 8.20 2.00 8.11
C TYR A 85 9.02 0.94 7.39
N LYS A 86 9.92 0.24 8.11
CA LYS A 86 10.78 -0.80 7.52
C LYS A 86 9.96 -1.97 7.00
N LEU A 87 9.04 -2.48 7.81
CA LEU A 87 8.18 -3.62 7.45
C LEU A 87 7.22 -3.25 6.32
N PHE A 88 6.61 -2.06 6.39
CA PHE A 88 5.71 -1.59 5.34
C PHE A 88 6.45 -1.41 4.02
N LYS A 89 7.63 -0.78 4.05
CA LYS A 89 8.48 -0.66 2.87
C LYS A 89 8.83 -2.03 2.27
N GLN A 90 9.34 -2.95 3.08
CA GLN A 90 9.71 -4.28 2.59
C GLN A 90 8.52 -5.01 1.96
N ALA A 91 7.34 -4.93 2.58
CA ALA A 91 6.14 -5.55 2.07
C ALA A 91 5.70 -4.96 0.71
N VAL A 92 5.72 -3.63 0.57
CA VAL A 92 5.41 -2.94 -0.69
C VAL A 92 6.42 -3.30 -1.79
N GLU A 93 7.71 -3.34 -1.47
CA GLU A 93 8.76 -3.68 -2.44
C GLU A 93 8.65 -5.14 -2.92
N ILE A 94 8.24 -6.06 -2.03
CA ILE A 94 7.96 -7.46 -2.38
C ILE A 94 6.71 -7.56 -3.27
N ALA A 95 5.63 -6.89 -2.89
CA ALA A 95 4.35 -6.89 -3.61
C ALA A 95 4.46 -6.34 -5.04
N THR A 96 5.18 -5.23 -5.19
CA THR A 96 5.27 -4.52 -6.47
C THR A 96 6.48 -4.89 -7.31
N GLY A 97 7.50 -5.51 -6.70
CA GLY A 97 8.82 -5.71 -7.32
C GLY A 97 9.57 -4.40 -7.60
N LYS A 98 9.11 -3.27 -7.07
CA LYS A 98 9.70 -1.93 -7.28
C LYS A 98 10.24 -1.39 -5.96
N LYS A 99 11.22 -0.49 -6.04
CA LYS A 99 11.65 0.28 -4.86
C LYS A 99 10.58 1.27 -4.46
N TRP A 100 10.39 1.44 -3.15
CA TRP A 100 9.37 2.33 -2.62
C TRP A 100 9.91 3.17 -1.46
N ASP A 101 9.45 4.42 -1.38
CA ASP A 101 9.72 5.31 -0.27
C ASP A 101 8.52 6.20 0.03
N CYS A 102 8.23 6.38 1.32
CA CYS A 102 7.22 7.31 1.81
C CYS A 102 7.76 8.10 3.01
N PRO A 103 8.30 9.31 2.79
CA PRO A 103 8.77 10.17 3.86
C PRO A 103 7.68 10.46 4.91
N ALA A 104 6.41 10.56 4.48
CA ALA A 104 5.30 10.84 5.38
C ALA A 104 5.10 9.76 6.46
N ILE A 105 5.38 8.49 6.14
CA ILE A 105 5.32 7.35 7.08
C ILE A 105 6.63 7.21 7.85
N ARG A 106 7.78 7.39 7.17
CA ARG A 106 9.10 7.32 7.80
C ARG A 106 9.27 8.32 8.94
N ASP A 107 8.72 9.51 8.76
CA ASP A 107 8.92 10.66 9.65
C ASP A 107 7.68 10.92 10.55
N TYR A 108 6.85 9.91 10.86
CA TYR A 108 5.60 10.04 11.63
C TYR A 108 5.75 9.57 13.09
#